data_AF-A0A9E0L6E8-F1
#
_entry.id   AF-A0A9E0L6E8-F1
#
_cell.length_a   1.000
_cell.length_b   1.000
_cell.length_c   1.000
_cell.angle_alpha   90.00
_cell.angle_beta   90.00
_cell.angle_gamma   90.00
#
_symmetry.space_group_name_H-M   'P 1'
#
loop_
_entity.id
_entity.type
_entity.pdbx_description
1 polymer ?
#
loop_
_entity_poly.entity_id
_entity_poly.type
_entity_poly.pdbx_seq_one_letter_code
_entity_poly.pdbx_strand_id
1 'polypeptide(L)'
;MKPYIHTESLVSKNEIELFNQIKRDIESLPDNFDLGNDQNNQPIILTCHMLAQAISKKYSLMRVDGNYQPVFMNHSWCISPDGNIIDVYPCGIIGGPLLVYVPDVRTLHQLFETYVACPVNIYGVLSKSYFEHSVSKILNQMNS
;
A
#
# COMPACT_ATOMS: atom_id res chain seq x y z
N MET A 1 -7.59 21.50 5.66
CA MET A 1 -8.65 20.61 5.12
C MET A 1 -9.10 19.70 6.26
N LYS A 2 -10.37 19.73 6.68
CA LYS A 2 -10.88 18.77 7.68
C LYS A 2 -11.28 17.50 6.91
N PRO A 3 -10.73 16.32 7.22
CA PRO A 3 -11.19 15.08 6.59
C PRO A 3 -12.65 14.83 7.00
N TYR A 4 -13.54 14.77 6.00
CA TYR A 4 -14.94 14.40 6.19
C TYR A 4 -15.04 12.87 6.14
N ILE A 5 -15.45 12.26 7.25
CA ILE A 5 -15.69 10.82 7.36
C ILE A 5 -17.19 10.59 7.13
N HIS A 6 -17.56 10.07 5.95
CA HIS A 6 -18.89 9.53 5.66
C HIS A 6 -18.73 8.05 5.31
N THR A 7 -18.44 7.19 6.30
CA THR A 7 -17.98 5.82 5.99
C THR A 7 -19.02 4.74 6.21
N GLU A 8 -19.87 4.79 7.25
CA GLU A 8 -20.72 3.64 7.57
C GLU A 8 -21.87 3.40 6.57
N SER A 9 -22.30 4.41 5.80
CA SER A 9 -23.38 4.25 4.82
C SER A 9 -22.90 4.01 3.38
N LEU A 10 -21.60 4.21 3.10
CA LEU A 10 -21.05 4.15 1.74
C LEU A 10 -20.09 2.97 1.53
N VAL A 11 -19.46 2.51 2.60
CA VAL A 11 -18.52 1.37 2.60
C VAL A 11 -19.20 0.19 3.27
N SER A 12 -19.06 -1.01 2.70
CA SER A 12 -19.67 -2.21 3.28
C SER A 12 -19.03 -2.57 4.63
N LYS A 13 -19.78 -3.23 5.52
CA LYS A 13 -19.23 -3.70 6.80
C LYS A 13 -18.03 -4.63 6.60
N ASN A 14 -18.09 -5.50 5.60
CA ASN A 14 -17.00 -6.42 5.26
C ASN A 14 -15.73 -5.67 4.86
N GLU A 15 -15.84 -4.56 4.12
CA GLU A 15 -14.69 -3.72 3.79
C GLU A 15 -14.12 -3.00 5.00
N ILE A 16 -14.97 -2.47 5.88
CA ILE A 16 -14.52 -1.84 7.12
C ILE A 16 -13.76 -2.88 7.98
N GLU A 17 -14.28 -4.10 8.08
CA GLU A 17 -13.63 -5.20 8.79
C GLU A 17 -12.29 -5.59 8.14
N LEU A 18 -12.24 -5.73 6.81
CA LEU A 18 -11.01 -5.99 6.06
C LEU A 18 -9.97 -4.88 6.29
N PHE A 19 -10.38 -3.63 6.16
CA PHE A 19 -9.49 -2.48 6.37
C PHE A 19 -8.94 -2.43 7.79
N ASN A 20 -9.78 -2.70 8.80
CA ASN A 20 -9.34 -2.75 10.19
C ASN A 20 -8.38 -3.93 10.47
N GLN A 21 -8.50 -5.05 9.76
CA GLN A 21 -7.51 -6.12 9.82
C GLN A 21 -6.18 -5.67 9.22
N ILE A 22 -6.20 -5.12 7.99
CA ILE A 22 -5.00 -4.59 7.32
C ILE A 22 -4.29 -3.54 8.18
N LYS A 23 -5.07 -2.62 8.76
CA LYS A 23 -4.56 -1.57 9.63
C LYS A 23 -3.83 -2.15 10.84
N ARG A 24 -4.43 -3.11 11.55
CA ARG A 24 -3.79 -3.76 12.71
C ARG A 24 -2.51 -4.49 12.32
N ASP A 25 -2.50 -5.17 11.18
CA ASP A 25 -1.30 -5.87 10.71
C ASP A 25 -0.16 -4.89 10.39
N ILE A 26 -0.47 -3.75 9.77
CA ILE A 26 0.54 -2.71 9.49
C ILE A 26 1.03 -2.05 10.77
N GLU A 27 0.13 -1.71 11.70
CA GLU A 27 0.47 -1.13 13.00
C GLU A 27 1.23 -2.11 13.92
N SER A 28 1.19 -3.42 13.62
CA SER A 28 1.97 -4.43 14.33
C SER A 28 3.44 -4.49 13.89
N LEU A 29 3.80 -3.83 12.78
CA LEU A 29 5.19 -3.76 12.34
C LEU A 29 5.99 -2.90 13.34
N PRO A 30 7.17 -3.37 13.81
CA PRO A 30 8.02 -2.58 14.68
C PRO A 30 8.47 -1.26 14.02
N ASP A 31 8.54 -0.17 14.78
CA ASP A 31 9.06 1.11 14.29
C ASP A 31 10.49 0.99 13.73
N ASN A 32 11.27 0.03 14.25
CA ASN A 32 12.63 -0.28 13.84
C ASN A 32 12.73 -1.56 12.98
N PHE A 33 11.70 -1.87 12.19
CA PHE A 33 11.64 -3.10 11.40
C PHE A 33 12.81 -3.19 10.39
N ASP A 34 13.71 -4.14 10.63
CA ASP A 34 14.93 -4.32 9.84
C ASP A 34 14.71 -5.25 8.64
N LEU A 35 14.81 -4.68 7.44
CA LEU A 35 14.73 -5.39 6.17
C LEU A 35 16.08 -5.94 5.69
N GLY A 36 17.18 -5.65 6.39
CA GLY A 36 18.55 -6.01 6.03
C GLY A 36 19.18 -5.01 5.05
N ASN A 37 20.24 -5.45 4.37
CA ASN A 37 20.95 -4.63 3.38
C ASN A 37 20.67 -5.10 1.95
N ASP A 38 20.80 -4.20 0.97
CA ASP A 38 20.66 -4.46 -0.47
C ASP A 38 21.93 -5.08 -1.08
N GLN A 39 21.93 -5.25 -2.42
CA GLN A 39 23.08 -5.78 -3.15
C GLN A 39 24.37 -4.92 -3.07
N ASN A 40 24.26 -3.66 -2.63
CA ASN A 40 25.37 -2.72 -2.45
C ASN A 40 25.73 -2.52 -0.95
N ASN A 41 25.23 -3.40 -0.08
CA ASN A 41 25.39 -3.33 1.37
C ASN A 41 24.81 -2.04 1.99
N GLN A 42 23.78 -1.46 1.39
CA GLN A 42 23.03 -0.32 1.94
C GLN A 42 21.78 -0.80 2.66
N PRO A 43 21.36 -0.20 3.80
CA PRO A 43 20.12 -0.57 4.47
C PRO A 43 18.90 -0.46 3.56
N ILE A 44 18.04 -1.48 3.58
CA ILE A 44 16.80 -1.50 2.82
C ILE A 44 15.73 -0.72 3.57
N ILE A 45 15.24 0.34 2.93
CA ILE A 45 14.15 1.15 3.47
C ILE A 45 12.81 0.51 3.08
N LEU A 46 11.88 0.42 4.02
CA LEU A 46 10.51 -0.01 3.75
C LEU A 46 9.83 0.96 2.79
N THR A 47 9.33 0.45 1.67
CA THR A 47 8.63 1.25 0.65
C THR A 47 7.15 0.90 0.56
N CYS A 48 6.34 1.82 0.05
CA CYS A 48 4.91 1.59 -0.21
C CYS A 48 4.66 0.39 -1.12
N HIS A 49 5.55 0.12 -2.09
CA HIS A 49 5.36 -0.98 -3.03
C HIS A 49 5.63 -2.34 -2.37
N MET A 50 6.62 -2.42 -1.47
CA MET A 50 6.84 -3.64 -0.66
C MET A 50 5.64 -3.93 0.23
N LEU A 51 5.14 -2.91 0.92
CA LEU A 51 4.00 -3.06 1.83
C LEU A 51 2.72 -3.41 1.07
N ALA A 52 2.43 -2.72 -0.04
CA ALA A 52 1.29 -3.03 -0.90
C ALA A 52 1.39 -4.45 -1.49
N GLN A 53 2.60 -4.90 -1.85
CA GLN A 53 2.83 -6.26 -2.33
C GLN A 53 2.61 -7.32 -1.23
N ALA A 54 3.02 -7.03 0.01
CA ALA A 54 2.76 -7.91 1.15
C ALA A 54 1.26 -8.00 1.45
N ILE A 55 0.57 -6.86 1.57
CA ILE A 55 -0.89 -6.83 1.83
C ILE A 55 -1.68 -7.50 0.71
N SER A 56 -1.34 -7.23 -0.56
CA SER A 56 -1.94 -7.89 -1.71
C SER A 56 -1.81 -9.41 -1.63
N LYS A 57 -0.64 -9.94 -1.24
CA LYS A 57 -0.42 -11.38 -1.06
C LYS A 57 -1.21 -11.94 0.13
N LYS A 58 -1.19 -11.27 1.29
CA LYS A 58 -1.84 -11.75 2.52
C LYS A 58 -3.36 -11.84 2.37
N TYR A 59 -3.96 -10.81 1.77
CA TYR A 59 -5.42 -10.69 1.66
C TYR A 59 -5.96 -11.01 0.26
N SER A 60 -5.11 -11.49 -0.66
CA SER A 60 -5.48 -11.77 -2.05
C SER A 60 -6.13 -10.57 -2.77
N LEU A 61 -5.62 -9.37 -2.53
CA LEU A 61 -6.12 -8.13 -3.13
C LEU A 61 -5.39 -7.80 -4.42
N MET A 62 -6.08 -7.10 -5.33
CA MET A 62 -5.43 -6.52 -6.51
C MET A 62 -4.48 -5.41 -6.06
N ARG A 63 -3.21 -5.48 -6.46
CA ARG A 63 -2.22 -4.41 -6.29
C ARG A 63 -2.17 -3.55 -7.54
N VAL A 64 -2.09 -2.24 -7.36
CA VAL A 64 -1.91 -1.27 -8.44
C VAL A 64 -0.66 -0.44 -8.16
N ASP A 65 0.15 -0.25 -9.20
CA ASP A 65 1.26 0.70 -9.23
C ASP A 65 0.83 1.91 -10.07
N GLY A 66 1.13 3.12 -9.59
CA GLY A 66 0.68 4.36 -10.22
C GLY A 66 1.44 5.58 -9.72
N ASN A 67 0.89 6.76 -10.02
CA ASN A 67 1.36 8.03 -9.49
C ASN A 67 0.33 8.62 -8.53
N TYR A 68 0.82 9.08 -7.38
CA TYR A 68 0.04 9.88 -6.46
C TYR A 68 0.09 11.36 -6.86
N GLN A 69 -1.06 11.93 -7.18
CA GLN A 69 -1.22 13.35 -7.50
C GLN A 69 -1.35 14.17 -6.20
N PRO A 70 -0.91 15.45 -6.16
CA PRO A 70 -0.39 16.28 -7.24
C PRO A 70 1.15 16.23 -7.43
N VAL A 71 1.85 15.42 -6.63
CA VAL A 71 3.32 15.43 -6.57
C VAL A 71 3.99 14.50 -7.59
N PHE A 72 3.21 13.81 -8.44
CA PHE A 72 3.70 12.84 -9.44
C PHE A 72 4.70 11.84 -8.84
N MET A 73 4.41 11.36 -7.63
CA MET A 73 5.28 10.42 -6.94
C MET A 73 4.81 9.00 -7.19
N ASN A 74 5.75 8.11 -7.54
CA ASN A 74 5.49 6.69 -7.70
C ASN A 74 4.91 6.11 -6.40
N HIS A 75 3.81 5.38 -6.52
CA HIS A 75 3.08 4.84 -5.39
C HIS A 75 2.43 3.50 -5.70
N SER A 76 2.14 2.72 -4.66
CA SER A 76 1.38 1.48 -4.79
C SER A 76 0.30 1.39 -3.74
N TRP A 77 -0.86 0.89 -4.14
CA TRP A 77 -2.01 0.66 -3.27
C TRP A 77 -2.70 -0.66 -3.61
N CYS A 78 -3.65 -1.06 -2.77
CA CYS A 78 -4.50 -2.21 -3.02
C CYS A 78 -5.91 -1.75 -3.42
N ILE A 79 -6.60 -2.56 -4.21
CA ILE A 79 -8.02 -2.41 -4.50
C ILE A 79 -8.79 -3.47 -3.70
N SER A 80 -9.77 -3.03 -2.93
CA SER A 80 -10.65 -3.91 -2.16
C SER A 80 -11.59 -4.70 -3.08
N PRO A 81 -12.28 -5.73 -2.57
CA PRO A 81 -13.28 -6.47 -3.35
C PRO A 81 -14.41 -5.60 -3.91
N ASP A 82 -14.76 -4.51 -3.21
CA ASP A 82 -15.83 -3.59 -3.64
C ASP A 82 -15.29 -2.46 -4.55
N GLY A 83 -14.00 -2.50 -4.90
CA GLY A 83 -13.38 -1.54 -5.84
C GLY A 83 -12.84 -0.26 -5.19
N ASN A 84 -12.83 -0.18 -3.86
CA ASN A 84 -12.27 0.95 -3.12
C ASN A 84 -10.75 0.86 -3.02
N ILE A 85 -10.10 2.00 -2.78
CA ILE A 85 -8.65 2.05 -2.62
C ILE A 85 -8.29 1.84 -1.16
N ILE A 86 -7.33 0.95 -0.92
CA ILE A 86 -6.64 0.77 0.35
C ILE A 86 -5.20 1.24 0.15
N ASP A 87 -4.92 2.47 0.58
CA ASP A 87 -3.55 2.99 0.62
C ASP A 87 -2.89 2.56 1.94
N VAL A 88 -1.96 1.62 1.82
CA VAL A 88 -1.28 1.00 2.97
C VAL A 88 -0.10 1.82 3.48
N TYR A 89 0.32 2.83 2.72
CA TYR A 89 1.48 3.67 3.04
C TYR A 89 1.22 5.11 2.57
N PRO A 90 0.24 5.82 3.13
CA PRO A 90 -0.12 7.14 2.62
C PRO A 90 1.00 8.14 2.86
N CYS A 91 1.49 8.75 1.78
CA CYS A 91 2.57 9.72 1.88
C CYS A 91 2.08 11.06 2.46
N GLY A 92 2.79 11.55 3.48
CA GLY A 92 2.52 12.87 4.07
C GLY A 92 1.32 12.91 5.02
N ILE A 93 0.73 11.77 5.39
CA ILE A 93 -0.38 11.67 6.34
C ILE A 93 0.11 10.98 7.62
N ILE A 94 -0.04 11.66 8.75
CA ILE A 94 0.13 11.08 10.09
C ILE A 94 -1.14 10.27 10.39
N GLY A 95 -1.03 8.95 10.61
CA GLY A 95 -2.18 8.16 11.08
C GLY A 95 -2.35 6.74 10.53
N GLY A 96 -1.40 6.24 9.72
CA GLY A 96 -1.45 4.87 9.20
C GLY A 96 -2.30 4.74 7.92
N PRO A 97 -2.66 3.51 7.52
CA PRO A 97 -3.36 3.22 6.26
C PRO A 97 -4.66 4.01 6.06
N LEU A 98 -5.09 4.17 4.80
CA LEU A 98 -6.33 4.84 4.41
C LEU A 98 -7.24 3.92 3.58
N LEU A 99 -8.53 4.00 3.87
CA LEU A 99 -9.59 3.48 3.00
C LEU A 99 -10.25 4.66 2.29
N VAL A 100 -10.19 4.66 0.96
CA VAL A 100 -10.78 5.70 0.12
C VAL A 100 -11.94 5.10 -0.64
N TYR A 101 -13.15 5.58 -0.36
CA TYR A 101 -14.34 5.21 -1.09
C TYR A 101 -14.30 5.79 -2.52
N VAL A 102 -14.51 4.93 -3.51
CA VAL A 102 -14.44 5.27 -4.94
C VAL A 102 -15.80 4.97 -5.60
N PRO A 103 -16.69 5.97 -5.73
CA PRO A 103 -18.00 5.76 -6.34
C PRO A 103 -17.95 5.56 -7.85
N ASP A 104 -16.92 6.09 -8.53
CA ASP A 104 -16.66 5.87 -9.94
C ASP A 104 -15.17 5.95 -10.30
N VAL A 105 -14.79 5.36 -11.43
CA VAL A 105 -13.39 5.31 -11.91
C VAL A 105 -12.80 6.70 -12.15
N ARG A 106 -13.63 7.73 -12.41
CA ARG A 106 -13.15 9.11 -12.63
C ARG A 106 -12.62 9.74 -11.35
N THR A 107 -13.22 9.40 -10.21
CA THR A 107 -12.74 9.80 -8.88
C THR A 107 -11.35 9.20 -8.58
N LEU A 108 -11.13 7.97 -9.05
CA LEU A 108 -9.84 7.26 -8.98
C LEU A 108 -8.73 8.07 -9.68
N HIS A 109 -8.98 8.54 -10.90
CA HIS A 109 -8.02 9.33 -11.70
C HIS A 109 -7.64 10.71 -11.11
N GLN A 110 -8.47 11.29 -10.24
CA GLN A 110 -8.18 12.62 -9.65
C GLN A 110 -7.14 12.55 -8.52
N LEU A 111 -7.04 11.41 -7.83
CA LEU A 111 -6.09 11.21 -6.72
C LEU A 111 -4.95 10.26 -7.09
N PHE A 112 -5.24 9.27 -7.94
CA PHE A 112 -4.33 8.20 -8.32
C PHE A 112 -4.35 8.00 -9.83
N GLU A 113 -3.27 8.38 -10.50
CA GLU A 113 -3.12 8.15 -11.93
C GLU A 113 -2.51 6.76 -12.13
N THR A 114 -3.30 5.84 -12.69
CA THR A 114 -2.84 4.47 -12.96
C THR A 114 -1.87 4.45 -14.12
N TYR A 115 -0.78 3.69 -14.02
CA TYR A 115 0.09 3.45 -15.18
C TYR A 115 -0.65 2.60 -16.21
N VAL A 116 -0.83 3.12 -17.43
CA VAL A 116 -1.32 2.29 -18.55
C VAL A 116 -0.24 1.32 -19.03
N ALA A 117 1.04 1.63 -18.85
CA ALA A 117 2.14 0.70 -19.10
C ALA A 117 3.45 1.29 -18.57
N CYS A 118 3.85 0.95 -17.35
CA CYS A 118 5.27 0.88 -16.99
C CYS A 118 5.39 0.21 -15.62
N PRO A 119 6.06 -0.96 -15.48
CA PRO A 119 6.49 -1.40 -14.17
C PRO A 119 7.51 -0.37 -13.69
N VAL A 120 7.11 0.52 -12.80
CA VAL A 120 8.04 1.48 -12.22
C VAL A 120 9.16 0.68 -11.59
N ASN A 121 10.35 0.96 -12.08
CA ASN A 121 11.56 0.21 -11.85
C ASN A 121 12.05 0.44 -10.40
N ILE A 122 11.36 -0.10 -9.38
CA ILE A 122 12.03 -0.34 -8.10
C ILE A 122 13.22 -1.27 -8.30
N TYR A 123 13.19 -2.09 -9.37
CA TYR A 123 14.35 -2.87 -9.79
C TYR A 123 15.57 -2.02 -10.17
N GLY A 124 15.44 -0.70 -10.32
CA GLY A 124 16.55 0.23 -10.44
C GLY A 124 17.28 0.51 -9.12
N VAL A 125 16.62 0.27 -7.97
CA VAL A 125 17.17 0.47 -6.62
C VAL A 125 17.48 -0.87 -5.95
N LEU A 126 16.58 -1.86 -6.08
CA LEU A 126 16.69 -3.18 -5.44
C LEU A 126 16.53 -4.28 -6.47
N SER A 127 17.46 -5.23 -6.54
CA SER A 127 17.24 -6.40 -7.38
C SER A 127 15.98 -7.18 -6.96
N LYS A 128 15.39 -7.90 -7.92
CA LYS A 128 14.12 -8.63 -7.71
C LYS A 128 14.15 -9.56 -6.50
N SER A 129 15.26 -10.28 -6.30
CA SER A 129 15.42 -11.22 -5.18
C SER A 129 15.39 -10.51 -3.83
N TYR A 130 16.04 -9.35 -3.70
CA TYR A 130 16.03 -8.58 -2.45
C TYR A 130 14.65 -7.97 -2.19
N PHE A 131 13.97 -7.47 -3.22
CA PHE A 131 12.58 -7.01 -3.09
C PHE A 131 11.65 -8.13 -2.60
N GLU A 132 11.71 -9.31 -3.23
CA GLU A 132 10.89 -10.47 -2.85
C GLU A 132 11.23 -10.99 -1.44
N HIS A 133 12.50 -10.94 -1.06
CA HIS A 133 12.95 -11.27 0.29
C HIS A 133 12.37 -10.29 1.32
N SER A 134 12.45 -8.98 1.09
CA SER A 134 11.87 -7.96 1.95
C SER A 134 10.36 -8.13 2.11
N VAL A 135 9.64 -8.36 0.99
CA VAL A 135 8.19 -8.66 1.03
C VAL A 135 7.89 -9.91 1.88
N SER A 136 8.72 -10.94 1.78
CA SER A 136 8.54 -12.17 2.57
C SER A 136 8.79 -11.92 4.07
N LYS A 137 9.79 -11.11 4.44
CA LYS A 137 10.02 -10.72 5.84
C LYS A 137 8.82 -9.96 6.41
N ILE A 138 8.27 -8.99 5.66
CA ILE A 138 7.08 -8.22 6.06
C ILE A 138 5.90 -9.17 6.30
N LEU A 139 5.64 -10.09 5.36
CA LEU A 139 4.56 -11.07 5.48
C LEU A 139 4.70 -11.96 6.71
N ASN A 140 5.91 -12.47 6.96
CA ASN A 140 6.17 -13.32 8.12
C ASN A 140 5.94 -12.56 9.44
N GLN A 141 6.37 -11.30 9.50
CA GLN A 141 6.15 -10.45 10.67
C GLN A 141 4.66 -10.23 10.94
N MET A 142 3.86 -9.95 9.89
CA MET A 142 2.41 -9.77 10.02
C MET A 142 1.67 -11.07 10.41
N ASN A 143 2.29 -12.23 10.23
CA ASN A 143 1.70 -13.53 10.55
C ASN A 143 2.15 -14.09 11.91
N SER A 144 3.05 -13.40 12.61
CA SER A 144 3.59 -13.79 13.91
C SER A 144 2.74 -13.23 15.05
#